data_AF-A0A7W1AQL8-F1
#
_entry.id   AF-A0A7W1AQL8-F1
#
_cell.length_a   1.000
_cell.length_b   1.000
_cell.length_c   1.000
_cell.angle_alpha   90.00
_cell.angle_beta   90.00
_cell.angle_gamma   90.00
#
_symmetry.space_group_name_H-M   'P 1'
#
loop_
_entity.id
_entity.type
_entity.pdbx_description
1 polymer ?
#
loop_
_entity_poly.entity_id
_entity_poly.type
_entity_poly.pdbx_seq_one_letter_code
_entity_poly.pdbx_strand_id
1 'polypeptide(L)' 'EVAGGRIRAERGEVAEPDATIDTDPGALIALVHGRRELGETLATGEIEIDGDQQAVARFLGLFPLPEPALAQVSAAR' A
#
# COMPACT_ATOMS: atom_id res chain seq x y z
N GLU A 1 0.40 11.09 6.74
CA GLU A 1 -0.55 10.88 7.86
C GLU A 1 -1.89 10.44 7.33
N VAL A 2 -2.53 9.48 8.01
CA VAL A 2 -3.90 9.04 7.74
C VAL A 2 -4.71 9.16 9.02
N ALA A 3 -5.62 10.13 9.07
CA ALA A 3 -6.42 10.41 10.26
C ALA A 3 -7.72 11.11 9.89
N GLY A 4 -8.78 10.89 10.67
CA GLY A 4 -10.07 11.59 10.50
C GLY A 4 -10.68 11.46 9.09
N GLY A 5 -10.48 10.31 8.43
CA GLY A 5 -10.96 10.06 7.07
C GLY A 5 -10.21 10.85 5.98
N ARG A 6 -9.00 11.35 6.28
CA ARG A 6 -8.17 12.12 5.34
C ARG A 6 -6.78 11.50 5.22
N ILE A 7 -6.19 11.68 4.05
CA ILE A 7 -4.79 11.33 3.78
C ILE A 7 -4.03 12.61 3.45
N ARG A 8 -2.92 12.83 4.16
CA ARG A 8 -1.95 13.89 3.86
C ARG A 8 -0.61 13.26 3.51
N ALA A 9 -0.09 13.59 2.33
CA ALA A 9 1.18 13.12 1.83
C ALA A 9 2.11 14.31 1.58
N GLU A 10 3.36 14.20 2.04
CA GLU A 10 4.40 15.21 1.90
C GLU A 10 5.72 14.52 1.59
N ARG A 11 6.70 15.27 1.04
CA ARG A 11 8.05 14.74 0.85
C ARG A 11 8.86 14.99 2.11
N GLY A 12 9.64 13.98 2.52
CA GLY A 12 10.53 14.07 3.67
C GLY A 12 10.33 12.90 4.62
N GLU A 13 10.91 13.03 5.81
CA GLU A 13 10.83 12.03 6.88
C GLU A 13 9.82 12.45 7.94
N VAL A 14 9.21 11.47 8.59
CA VAL A 14 8.31 11.66 9.73
C VAL A 14 9.04 11.16 10.97
N ALA A 15 9.00 11.93 12.06
CA ALA A 15 9.78 11.62 13.27
C ALA A 15 9.28 10.35 14.00
N GLU A 16 7.96 10.13 14.04
CA GLU A 16 7.33 9.02 14.77
C GLU A 16 6.24 8.37 13.89
N PRO A 17 6.61 7.66 12.81
CA PRO A 17 5.63 6.97 11.98
C PRO A 17 5.14 5.69 12.69
N ASP A 18 3.86 5.33 12.51
CA ASP A 18 3.35 4.03 12.95
C ASP A 18 4.05 2.86 12.22
N ALA A 19 4.42 3.08 10.95
CA ALA A 19 5.22 2.18 10.14
C ALA A 19 5.89 2.92 8.97
N THR A 20 7.00 2.39 8.49
CA THR A 20 7.64 2.77 7.22
C THR A 20 7.57 1.61 6.23
N ILE A 21 7.44 1.94 4.94
CA ILE A 21 7.48 0.97 3.85
C ILE A 21 8.65 1.38 2.95
N ASP A 22 9.69 0.55 2.90
CA ASP A 22 10.78 0.72 1.92
C ASP A 22 10.53 -0.17 0.72
N THR A 23 10.43 0.44 -0.45
CA THR A 23 10.07 -0.21 -1.72
C THR A 23 10.24 0.74 -2.91
N ASP A 24 10.16 0.21 -4.13
CA ASP A 24 10.04 1.02 -5.33
C ASP A 24 8.58 1.48 -5.60
N PRO A 25 8.38 2.56 -6.36
CA PRO A 25 7.03 3.07 -6.66
C PRO A 25 6.12 2.06 -7.39
N GLY A 26 6.67 1.17 -8.20
CA GLY A 26 5.91 0.18 -8.95
C GLY A 26 5.36 -0.92 -8.03
N ALA A 27 6.20 -1.43 -7.13
CA ALA A 27 5.81 -2.39 -6.11
C ALA A 27 4.74 -1.81 -5.18
N LEU A 28 4.88 -0.56 -4.73
CA LEU A 28 3.86 0.12 -3.92
C LEU A 28 2.51 0.22 -4.67
N ILE A 29 2.51 0.64 -5.94
CA ILE A 29 1.29 0.73 -6.75
C ILE A 29 0.65 -0.65 -6.96
N ALA A 30 1.45 -1.71 -7.11
CA ALA A 30 0.94 -3.06 -7.26
C ALA A 30 0.25 -3.56 -5.99
N LEU A 31 0.84 -3.31 -4.81
CA LEU A 31 0.21 -3.63 -3.53
C LEU A 31 -1.07 -2.85 -3.27
N VAL A 32 -1.03 -1.53 -3.47
CA VAL A 32 -2.17 -0.63 -3.23
C VAL A 32 -3.40 -1.04 -4.05
N HIS A 33 -3.20 -1.58 -5.25
CA HIS A 33 -4.30 -2.06 -6.10
C HIS A 33 -4.55 -3.58 -6.00
N GLY A 34 -3.92 -4.29 -5.05
CA GLY A 34 -4.10 -5.73 -4.85
C GLY A 34 -3.64 -6.59 -6.02
N ARG A 35 -2.73 -6.10 -6.87
CA ARG A 35 -2.14 -6.88 -7.97
C ARG A 35 -1.07 -7.87 -7.50
N ARG A 36 -0.58 -7.68 -6.28
CA ARG A 36 0.38 -8.55 -5.59
C ARG A 36 0.01 -8.65 -4.13
N GLU A 37 0.39 -9.75 -3.49
CA GLU A 37 0.16 -9.95 -2.07
C GLU A 37 1.32 -9.43 -1.21
N LEU A 38 0.96 -8.80 -0.09
CA LEU A 38 1.94 -8.26 0.86
C LEU A 38 2.83 -9.35 1.46
N GLY A 39 2.27 -10.51 1.79
CA GLY A 39 3.04 -11.62 2.36
C GLY A 39 4.10 -12.17 1.40
N GLU A 40 3.78 -12.27 0.12
CA GLU A 40 4.72 -12.74 -0.92
C GLU A 40 5.87 -11.75 -1.10
N THR A 41 5.55 -10.46 -1.23
CA THR A 41 6.55 -9.39 -1.42
C THR A 41 7.47 -9.18 -0.22
N LEU A 42 6.96 -9.38 1.01
CA LEU A 42 7.79 -9.42 2.21
C LEU A 42 8.73 -10.63 2.21
N ALA A 43 8.24 -11.81 1.82
CA ALA A 43 9.05 -13.03 1.80
C ALA A 43 10.19 -12.99 0.77
N THR A 44 10.03 -12.24 -0.33
CA THR A 44 11.08 -12.05 -1.35
C THR A 44 12.07 -10.95 -1.00
N GLY A 45 11.80 -10.13 0.03
CA GLY A 45 12.61 -8.97 0.39
C GLY A 45 12.52 -7.81 -0.59
N GLU A 46 11.50 -7.78 -1.44
CA GLU A 46 11.25 -6.66 -2.36
C GLU A 46 10.65 -5.45 -1.64
N ILE A 47 10.08 -5.70 -0.46
CA ILE A 47 9.48 -4.71 0.41
C ILE A 47 9.97 -4.98 1.81
N GLU A 48 10.36 -3.91 2.49
CA GLU A 48 10.67 -3.94 3.92
C GLU A 48 9.65 -3.08 4.67
N ILE A 49 9.22 -3.58 5.82
CA ILE A 49 8.34 -2.83 6.74
C ILE A 49 9.03 -2.77 8.09
N ASP A 50 9.19 -1.55 8.60
CA ASP A 50 9.52 -1.29 9.99
C ASP A 50 8.30 -0.71 10.71
N GLY A 51 8.05 -1.12 11.96
CA GLY A 51 6.87 -0.71 12.75
C GLY A 51 5.64 -1.63 12.63
N ASP A 52 4.43 -1.06 12.71
CA ASP A 52 3.16 -1.79 12.77
C ASP A 52 2.71 -2.31 11.39
N GLN A 53 2.97 -3.59 11.12
CA GLN A 53 2.51 -4.27 9.90
C GLN A 53 0.97 -4.27 9.75
N GLN A 54 0.21 -4.24 10.84
CA GLN A 54 -1.25 -4.13 10.75
C GLN A 54 -1.66 -2.74 10.30
N ALA A 55 -0.94 -1.68 10.67
CA ALA A 55 -1.16 -0.34 10.13
C ALA A 55 -0.94 -0.30 8.62
N VAL A 56 0.11 -0.97 8.13
CA VAL A 56 0.36 -1.10 6.69
C VAL A 56 -0.76 -1.87 6.00
N ALA A 57 -1.20 -3.02 6.54
CA ALA A 57 -2.31 -3.78 5.97
C ALA A 57 -3.61 -2.97 5.91
N ARG A 58 -3.92 -2.20 6.98
CA ARG A 58 -5.06 -1.28 6.99
C ARG A 58 -4.92 -0.18 5.93
N PHE A 59 -3.74 0.41 5.80
CA PHE A 59 -3.44 1.45 4.80
C PHE A 59 -3.65 0.95 3.37
N LEU A 60 -3.14 -0.23 3.02
CA LEU A 60 -3.32 -0.81 1.68
C LEU A 60 -4.80 -1.03 1.34
N GLY A 61 -5.64 -1.32 2.34
CA GLY A 61 -7.09 -1.45 2.18
C GLY A 61 -7.85 -0.14 1.93
N LEU A 62 -7.20 1.04 2.05
CA LEU A 62 -7.87 2.35 1.88
C LEU A 62 -8.01 2.79 0.42
N PHE A 63 -7.50 2.01 -0.53
CA PHE A 63 -7.47 2.38 -1.95
C PHE A 63 -8.29 1.41 -2.83
N PRO A 64 -9.59 1.24 -2.55
CA PRO A 64 -10.44 0.46 -3.43
C PRO A 64 -10.50 1.13 -4.82
N LEU A 65 -10.35 0.33 -5.87
CA LEU A 65 -10.58 0.80 -7.22
C LEU A 65 -12.08 1.14 -7.40
N PRO A 66 -12.43 2.29 -7.99
CA PRO A 66 -13.83 2.59 -8.30
C PRO A 66 -14.37 1.64 -9.38
N GLU A 67 -15.65 1.29 -9.33
CA GLU A 67 -16.35 0.74 -10.52
C GLU A 67 -16.46 1.87 -11.54
N PRO A 68 -15.59 1.89 -12.57
CA PRO A 68 -15.55 0.92 -13.68
C PRO A 68 -14.22 0.17 -13.82
N ALA A 69 -13.21 0.48 -13.00
CA ALA A 69 -11.87 -0.11 -13.10
C ALA A 69 -11.86 -1.61 -12.77
N LEU A 70 -12.74 -2.07 -11.87
CA LEU A 70 -12.93 -3.49 -11.57
C LEU A 70 -13.41 -4.29 -12.80
N ALA A 71 -14.23 -3.68 -13.67
CA ALA A 71 -14.72 -4.32 -14.89
C ALA A 71 -13.64 -4.47 -15.97
N GLN A 72 -12.58 -3.66 -15.93
CA GLN A 72 -11.43 -3.80 -16.83
C GLN A 72 -10.42 -4.85 -16.35
N VAL A 73 -10.28 -5.03 -15.04
CA VAL A 73 -9.39 -6.08 -14.48
C VAL A 73 -9.96 -7.49 -14.70
N SER A 74 -11.29 -7.64 -14.73
CA SER A 74 -11.94 -8.93 -15.04
C SER A 74 -11.90 -9.33 -16.51
N ALA A 75 -11.73 -8.38 -17.43
CA ALA A 75 -11.68 -8.63 -18.88
C ALA A 75 -10.28 -9.03 -19.40
N ALA A 76 -9.24 -8.95 -18.57
CA ALA A 76 -7.86 -9.28 -18.94
C ALA A 76 -7.41 -10.68 -18.48
N ARG A 77 -8.35 -11.56 -18.12
CA ARG A 77 -8.10 -12.93 -17.64
C ARG A 77 -8.63 -13.96 -18.62
#